data_AF-A0A6B0Z060-F1
#
_entry.id   AF-A0A6B0Z060-F1
#
_cell.length_a   1.000
_cell.length_b   1.000
_cell.length_c   1.000
_cell.angle_alpha   90.00
_cell.angle_beta   90.00
_cell.angle_gamma   90.00
#
_symmetry.space_group_name_H-M   'P 1'
#
loop_
_entity.id
_entity.type
_entity.pdbx_description
1 polymer ?
#
loop_
_entity_poly.entity_id
_entity_poly.type
_entity_poly.pdbx_seq_one_letter_code
_entity_poly.pdbx_strand_id
1 'polypeptide(L)'
;MADVLRSPPPIEKPWSQVDAFGDEVANEYWSRVRYYDLGLPDELSQLLEVCRNLHDAGRTGLALELLALSSGAHSSQPEFAEAAAAYLEQWVEHIGRDAGHTQRIQYRITTLFEALDEHRDHLGAGRVAVLEWQYHSFLRRGARLSSPNLYREMERNPDLFVQLVELAFKPASVSRDEQPPLTESQRQMALNAHHVLSGWPKSRFAPSLDEARELGVDPLDAWIDRTRDKLAAIDRADIGDQMIGTALASSPSDADGDWPSEAVRNLLDRLDSDEVDQGLLVAIRNQRGVTSRGMTDGGEQERELAERYRADSRRFQQWPRTAAIFTSLAQSYEHEAGVHDRDAEAWHRGL
;
A
#
# COMPACT_ATOMS: atom_id res chain seq x y z
N MET A 1 12.10 22.16 -53.06
CA MET A 1 11.98 20.81 -52.44
C MET A 1 12.42 20.76 -50.97
N ALA A 2 13.03 21.81 -50.39
CA ALA A 2 13.34 21.86 -48.95
C ALA A 2 12.26 22.58 -48.10
N ASP A 3 11.38 23.39 -48.72
CA ASP A 3 10.36 24.16 -47.98
C ASP A 3 9.07 23.41 -47.64
N VAL A 4 8.86 22.19 -48.17
CA VAL A 4 7.69 21.36 -47.81
C VAL A 4 7.89 20.67 -46.45
N LEU A 5 9.12 20.65 -45.92
CA LEU A 5 9.44 20.18 -44.55
C LEU A 5 9.22 21.25 -43.46
N ARG A 6 8.64 22.40 -43.83
CA ARG A 6 8.24 23.49 -42.91
C ARG A 6 6.71 23.68 -42.84
N SER A 7 5.92 22.74 -43.34
CA SER A 7 4.48 22.77 -43.04
C SER A 7 4.26 22.44 -41.57
N PRO A 8 3.48 23.24 -40.81
CA PRO A 8 2.97 22.81 -39.51
C PRO A 8 2.19 21.50 -39.68
N PRO A 9 2.10 20.66 -38.63
CA PRO A 9 1.47 19.35 -38.72
C PRO A 9 0.00 19.50 -39.16
N PRO A 10 -0.64 18.45 -39.72
CA PRO A 10 -2.05 18.51 -40.06
C PRO A 10 -2.85 18.98 -38.83
N ILE A 11 -3.66 20.02 -39.02
CA ILE A 11 -4.45 20.71 -37.99
C ILE A 11 -5.69 19.90 -37.57
N GLU A 12 -5.89 18.70 -38.13
CA GLU A 12 -6.91 17.75 -37.71
C GLU A 12 -6.24 16.51 -37.13
N LYS A 13 -6.67 16.12 -35.92
CA LYS A 13 -6.14 14.97 -35.20
C LYS A 13 -6.39 13.72 -36.05
N PRO A 14 -5.36 12.99 -36.54
CA PRO A 14 -5.51 12.00 -37.61
C PRO A 14 -6.56 10.92 -37.32
N TRP A 15 -6.74 10.56 -36.05
CA TRP A 15 -7.72 9.57 -35.60
C TRP A 15 -9.18 9.94 -35.88
N SER A 16 -9.52 11.21 -36.08
CA SER A 16 -10.92 11.62 -36.31
C SER A 16 -11.45 11.28 -37.70
N GLN A 17 -10.58 10.88 -38.63
CA GLN A 17 -10.95 10.55 -40.02
C GLN A 17 -10.70 9.09 -40.37
N VAL A 18 -10.15 8.30 -39.46
CA VAL A 18 -9.69 6.94 -39.74
C VAL A 18 -10.85 6.03 -40.16
N ASP A 19 -12.01 6.18 -39.53
CA ASP A 19 -13.20 5.38 -39.86
C ASP A 19 -13.74 5.66 -41.26
N ALA A 20 -13.45 6.84 -41.84
CA ALA A 20 -13.83 7.17 -43.22
C ALA A 20 -13.06 6.36 -44.27
N PHE A 21 -11.94 5.73 -43.89
CA PHE A 21 -11.12 4.88 -44.78
C PHE A 21 -11.44 3.38 -44.65
N GLY A 22 -12.42 3.01 -43.80
CA GLY A 22 -12.92 1.64 -43.63
C GLY A 22 -12.25 0.84 -42.51
N ASP A 23 -12.96 -0.18 -42.03
CA ASP A 23 -12.61 -0.97 -40.82
C ASP A 23 -11.22 -1.60 -40.86
N GLU A 24 -10.75 -2.04 -42.03
CA GLU A 24 -9.42 -2.66 -42.18
C GLU A 24 -8.30 -1.64 -41.95
N VAL A 25 -8.43 -0.45 -42.53
CA VAL A 25 -7.49 0.66 -42.33
C VAL A 25 -7.55 1.16 -40.90
N ALA A 26 -8.74 1.21 -40.31
CA ALA A 26 -8.92 1.62 -38.92
C ALA A 26 -8.23 0.67 -37.94
N ASN A 27 -8.43 -0.63 -38.10
CA ASN A 27 -7.76 -1.63 -37.27
C ASN A 27 -6.24 -1.59 -37.44
N GLU A 28 -5.72 -1.42 -38.66
CA GLU A 28 -4.28 -1.29 -38.88
C GLU A 28 -3.71 -0.02 -38.23
N TYR A 29 -4.41 1.11 -38.33
CA TYR A 29 -4.04 2.37 -37.68
C TYR A 29 -3.95 2.19 -36.16
N TRP A 30 -5.04 1.76 -35.51
CA TRP A 30 -5.12 1.65 -34.05
C TRP A 30 -4.14 0.61 -33.48
N SER A 31 -3.85 -0.44 -34.23
CA SER A 31 -2.84 -1.44 -33.83
C SER A 31 -1.41 -0.89 -33.81
N ARG A 32 -1.09 0.13 -34.62
CA ARG A 32 0.28 0.65 -34.82
C ARG A 32 0.53 2.06 -34.32
N VAL A 33 -0.53 2.84 -34.08
CA VAL A 33 -0.41 4.24 -33.68
C VAL A 33 0.41 4.38 -32.40
N ARG A 34 1.28 5.39 -32.40
CA ARG A 34 2.08 5.75 -31.22
C ARG A 34 1.46 6.94 -30.53
N TYR A 35 1.72 7.08 -29.24
CA TYR A 35 1.21 8.20 -28.45
C TYR A 35 1.53 9.57 -29.09
N TYR A 36 2.74 9.74 -29.67
CA TYR A 36 3.15 10.99 -30.31
C TYR A 36 2.32 11.34 -31.56
N ASP A 37 1.74 10.33 -32.23
CA ASP A 37 0.99 10.51 -33.48
C ASP A 37 -0.49 10.82 -33.24
N LEU A 38 -1.00 10.52 -32.04
CA LEU A 38 -2.40 10.76 -31.66
C LEU A 38 -2.68 12.24 -31.31
N GLY A 39 -1.68 12.92 -30.74
CA GLY A 39 -1.93 14.13 -29.95
C GLY A 39 -2.73 13.81 -28.68
N LEU A 40 -2.81 14.75 -27.74
CA LEU A 40 -3.69 14.62 -26.58
C LEU A 40 -5.05 15.26 -26.92
N PRO A 41 -6.17 14.52 -26.86
CA PRO A 41 -7.48 15.12 -27.01
C PRO A 41 -7.74 16.13 -25.88
N ASP A 42 -8.28 17.32 -26.22
CA ASP A 42 -8.55 18.39 -25.25
C ASP A 42 -9.91 18.19 -24.56
N GLU A 43 -10.84 17.52 -25.24
CA GLU A 43 -12.16 17.19 -24.72
C GLU A 43 -12.17 15.76 -24.17
N LEU A 44 -12.82 15.55 -23.02
CA LEU A 44 -12.93 14.24 -22.41
C LEU A 44 -13.64 13.24 -23.34
N SER A 45 -14.70 13.65 -24.04
CA SER A 45 -15.42 12.80 -24.99
C SER A 45 -14.50 12.19 -26.06
N GLN A 46 -13.65 13.02 -26.65
CA GLN A 46 -12.64 12.63 -27.63
C GLN A 46 -11.58 11.72 -27.02
N LEU A 47 -11.10 12.04 -25.82
CA LEU A 47 -10.14 11.20 -25.09
C LEU A 47 -10.70 9.80 -24.86
N LEU A 48 -11.95 9.70 -24.40
CA LEU A 48 -12.61 8.42 -24.15
C LEU A 48 -12.85 7.64 -25.44
N GLU A 49 -13.16 8.31 -26.54
CA GLU A 49 -13.27 7.69 -27.86
C GLU A 49 -11.95 7.07 -28.33
N VAL A 50 -10.86 7.85 -28.25
CA VAL A 50 -9.51 7.35 -28.57
C VAL A 50 -9.13 6.17 -27.67
N CYS A 51 -9.44 6.23 -26.38
CA CYS A 51 -9.17 5.14 -25.44
C CYS A 51 -9.96 3.87 -25.79
N ARG A 52 -11.23 4.00 -26.20
CA ARG A 52 -12.06 2.86 -26.63
C ARG A 52 -11.46 2.19 -27.86
N ASN A 53 -11.14 2.97 -28.89
CA ASN A 53 -10.56 2.42 -30.13
C ASN A 53 -9.20 1.73 -29.89
N LEU A 54 -8.38 2.29 -28.99
CA LEU A 54 -7.13 1.64 -28.58
C LEU A 54 -7.38 0.34 -27.80
N HIS A 55 -8.36 0.33 -26.91
CA HIS A 55 -8.73 -0.88 -26.18
C HIS A 55 -9.23 -1.99 -27.12
N ASP A 56 -10.12 -1.66 -28.05
CA ASP A 56 -10.66 -2.60 -29.03
C ASP A 56 -9.55 -3.17 -29.95
N ALA A 57 -8.50 -2.38 -30.21
CA ALA A 57 -7.29 -2.83 -30.90
C ALA A 57 -6.29 -3.61 -30.02
N GLY A 58 -6.64 -3.96 -28.78
CA GLY A 58 -5.81 -4.71 -27.84
C GLY A 58 -4.70 -3.89 -27.18
N ARG A 59 -4.77 -2.56 -27.22
CA ARG A 59 -3.75 -1.62 -26.74
C ARG A 59 -4.16 -0.91 -25.44
N THR A 60 -4.82 -1.60 -24.51
CA THR A 60 -5.29 -1.06 -23.22
C THR A 60 -4.21 -0.33 -22.42
N GLY A 61 -2.96 -0.83 -22.44
CA GLY A 61 -1.85 -0.15 -21.77
C GLY A 61 -1.56 1.25 -22.31
N LEU A 62 -1.74 1.47 -23.62
CA LEU A 62 -1.61 2.80 -24.24
C LEU A 62 -2.80 3.71 -23.89
N ALA A 63 -4.01 3.15 -23.80
CA ALA A 63 -5.18 3.89 -23.34
C ALA A 63 -4.99 4.41 -21.89
N LEU A 64 -4.51 3.56 -20.98
CA LEU A 64 -4.16 3.95 -19.60
C LEU A 64 -3.05 5.02 -19.57
N GLU A 65 -2.06 4.91 -20.47
CA GLU A 65 -1.03 5.93 -20.61
C GLU A 65 -1.59 7.30 -21.02
N LEU A 66 -2.54 7.34 -21.96
CA LEU A 66 -3.20 8.58 -22.37
C LEU A 66 -4.06 9.17 -21.25
N LEU A 67 -4.86 8.36 -20.57
CA LEU A 67 -5.66 8.81 -19.43
C LEU A 67 -4.76 9.43 -18.35
N ALA A 68 -3.66 8.77 -18.00
CA ALA A 68 -2.74 9.28 -16.99
C ALA A 68 -2.09 10.61 -17.41
N LEU A 69 -1.75 10.78 -18.69
CA LEU A 69 -1.20 12.04 -19.22
C LEU A 69 -2.23 13.18 -19.22
N SER A 70 -3.50 12.86 -19.44
CA SER A 70 -4.59 13.84 -19.46
C SER A 70 -5.26 14.07 -18.10
N SER A 71 -4.79 13.39 -17.04
CA SER A 71 -5.33 13.50 -15.68
C SER A 71 -5.35 14.95 -15.18
N GLY A 72 -4.33 15.75 -15.52
CA GLY A 72 -4.29 17.18 -15.13
C GLY A 72 -5.43 18.03 -15.69
N ALA A 73 -6.04 17.62 -16.81
CA ALA A 73 -7.15 18.34 -17.45
C ALA A 73 -8.53 17.78 -17.09
N HIS A 74 -8.63 16.48 -16.76
CA HIS A 74 -9.91 15.78 -16.66
C HIS A 74 -10.17 15.05 -15.34
N SER A 75 -9.20 14.94 -14.44
CA SER A 75 -9.34 14.19 -13.17
C SER A 75 -10.52 14.65 -12.31
N SER A 76 -10.93 15.92 -12.39
CA SER A 76 -12.09 16.44 -11.65
C SER A 76 -13.45 15.95 -12.17
N GLN A 77 -13.50 15.25 -13.30
CA GLN A 77 -14.74 14.77 -13.92
C GLN A 77 -15.01 13.31 -13.53
N PRO A 78 -16.19 12.97 -12.98
CA PRO A 78 -16.52 11.60 -12.60
C PRO A 78 -16.44 10.59 -13.76
N GLU A 79 -16.79 11.02 -14.98
CA GLU A 79 -16.73 10.19 -16.19
C GLU A 79 -15.31 9.77 -16.55
N PHE A 80 -14.32 10.61 -16.23
CA PHE A 80 -12.90 10.26 -16.38
C PHE A 80 -12.51 9.16 -15.39
N ALA A 81 -12.93 9.30 -14.14
CA ALA A 81 -12.63 8.31 -13.10
C ALA A 81 -13.30 6.95 -13.40
N GLU A 82 -14.53 6.96 -13.91
CA GLU A 82 -15.24 5.75 -14.36
C GLU A 82 -14.50 5.04 -15.48
N ALA A 83 -14.08 5.79 -16.51
CA ALA A 83 -13.30 5.21 -17.60
C ALA A 83 -11.96 4.66 -17.12
N ALA A 84 -11.23 5.41 -16.28
CA ALA A 84 -9.98 4.97 -15.70
C ALA A 84 -10.15 3.67 -14.89
N ALA A 85 -11.18 3.57 -14.05
CA ALA A 85 -11.50 2.36 -13.31
C ALA A 85 -11.79 1.18 -14.24
N ALA A 86 -12.63 1.36 -15.26
CA ALA A 86 -12.97 0.31 -16.22
C ALA A 86 -11.74 -0.23 -16.99
N TYR A 87 -10.85 0.65 -17.45
CA TYR A 87 -9.63 0.21 -18.13
C TYR A 87 -8.62 -0.43 -17.19
N LEU A 88 -8.54 0.03 -15.94
CA LEU A 88 -7.72 -0.63 -14.92
C LEU A 88 -8.24 -2.06 -14.67
N GLU A 89 -9.55 -2.26 -14.52
CA GLU A 89 -10.15 -3.60 -14.33
C GLU A 89 -9.79 -4.55 -15.48
N GLN A 90 -9.85 -4.08 -16.72
CA GLN A 90 -9.51 -4.88 -17.90
C GLN A 90 -8.00 -5.13 -18.06
N TRP A 91 -7.15 -4.22 -17.60
CA TRP A 91 -5.70 -4.37 -17.75
C TRP A 91 -5.07 -5.29 -16.70
N VAL A 92 -5.74 -5.56 -15.57
CA VAL A 92 -5.25 -6.43 -14.49
C VAL A 92 -4.79 -7.80 -15.01
N GLU A 93 -5.51 -8.36 -15.97
CA GLU A 93 -5.23 -9.67 -16.57
C GLU A 93 -3.90 -9.71 -17.36
N HIS A 94 -3.32 -8.55 -17.66
CA HIS A 94 -2.13 -8.37 -18.50
C HIS A 94 -0.88 -7.92 -17.73
N ILE A 95 -1.02 -7.51 -16.46
CA ILE A 95 0.05 -6.96 -15.60
C ILE A 95 1.28 -7.88 -15.52
N GLY A 96 1.10 -9.21 -15.54
CA GLY A 96 2.20 -10.18 -15.43
C GLY A 96 3.07 -10.33 -16.69
N ARG A 97 2.66 -9.79 -17.85
CA ARG A 97 3.34 -10.02 -19.13
C ARG A 97 4.26 -8.87 -19.56
N ASP A 98 4.11 -7.67 -19.00
CA ASP A 98 4.76 -6.42 -19.46
C ASP A 98 5.73 -5.81 -18.44
N ALA A 99 6.42 -6.64 -17.64
CA ALA A 99 7.29 -6.23 -16.53
C ALA A 99 8.59 -5.45 -16.90
N GLY A 100 8.65 -4.83 -18.08
CA GLY A 100 9.84 -4.14 -18.61
C GLY A 100 9.94 -2.63 -18.36
N HIS A 101 8.89 -1.93 -17.92
CA HIS A 101 8.88 -0.45 -17.78
C HIS A 101 8.35 0.06 -16.43
N THR A 102 8.92 -0.46 -15.36
CA THR A 102 8.33 -0.43 -14.00
C THR A 102 8.05 0.97 -13.44
N GLN A 103 8.92 1.98 -13.63
CA GLN A 103 8.75 3.28 -12.97
C GLN A 103 7.74 4.22 -13.64
N ARG A 104 7.75 4.31 -14.98
CA ARG A 104 6.82 5.18 -15.73
C ARG A 104 5.39 4.66 -15.62
N ILE A 105 5.21 3.35 -15.70
CA ILE A 105 3.92 2.68 -15.48
C ILE A 105 3.45 2.96 -14.05
N GLN A 106 4.32 2.79 -13.05
CA GLN A 106 3.96 3.04 -11.66
C GLN A 106 3.48 4.48 -11.40
N TYR A 107 4.17 5.50 -11.92
CA TYR A 107 3.74 6.89 -11.78
C TYR A 107 2.34 7.11 -12.37
N ARG A 108 2.11 6.60 -13.58
CA ARG A 108 0.82 6.73 -14.29
C ARG A 108 -0.32 6.04 -13.55
N ILE A 109 -0.10 4.81 -13.10
CA ILE A 109 -1.07 4.07 -12.30
C ILE A 109 -1.38 4.85 -11.02
N THR A 110 -0.35 5.36 -10.32
CA THR A 110 -0.55 6.16 -9.09
C THR A 110 -1.42 7.38 -9.37
N THR A 111 -1.18 8.11 -10.47
CA THR A 111 -2.00 9.28 -10.87
C THR A 111 -3.44 8.91 -11.19
N LEU A 112 -3.69 7.77 -11.84
CA LEU A 112 -5.07 7.32 -12.07
C LEU A 112 -5.76 6.98 -10.74
N PHE A 113 -5.06 6.33 -9.81
CA PHE A 113 -5.62 6.02 -8.50
C PHE A 113 -5.88 7.27 -7.64
N GLU A 114 -5.10 8.35 -7.80
CA GLU A 114 -5.41 9.65 -7.19
C GLU A 114 -6.78 10.17 -7.66
N ALA A 115 -7.06 10.10 -8.97
CA ALA A 115 -8.38 10.46 -9.50
C ALA A 115 -9.50 9.52 -9.03
N LEU A 116 -9.23 8.22 -8.88
CA LEU A 116 -10.21 7.28 -8.34
C LEU A 116 -10.54 7.57 -6.86
N ASP A 117 -9.56 7.92 -6.02
CA ASP A 117 -9.80 8.28 -4.61
C ASP A 117 -10.61 9.58 -4.48
N GLU A 118 -10.35 10.58 -5.35
CA GLU A 118 -11.14 11.82 -5.40
C GLU A 118 -12.62 11.58 -5.73
N HIS A 119 -12.91 10.59 -6.58
CA HIS A 119 -14.26 10.21 -6.99
C HIS A 119 -14.79 8.93 -6.32
N ARG A 120 -14.21 8.52 -5.18
CA ARG A 120 -14.55 7.25 -4.53
C ARG A 120 -16.05 7.10 -4.23
N ASP A 121 -16.72 8.20 -3.88
CA ASP A 121 -18.14 8.17 -3.48
C ASP A 121 -19.04 7.95 -4.70
N HIS A 122 -18.57 8.39 -5.88
CA HIS A 122 -19.23 8.12 -7.16
C HIS A 122 -18.98 6.68 -7.64
N LEU A 123 -17.72 6.21 -7.57
CA LEU A 123 -17.32 4.88 -8.03
C LEU A 123 -17.75 3.74 -7.08
N GLY A 124 -17.99 4.07 -5.82
CA GLY A 124 -18.18 3.12 -4.73
C GLY A 124 -16.85 2.70 -4.09
N ALA A 125 -16.73 2.92 -2.78
CA ALA A 125 -15.51 2.62 -2.02
C ALA A 125 -15.01 1.18 -2.18
N GLY A 126 -15.93 0.20 -2.18
CA GLY A 126 -15.58 -1.21 -2.37
C GLY A 126 -14.94 -1.52 -3.72
N ARG A 127 -15.38 -0.85 -4.80
CA ARG A 127 -14.79 -1.01 -6.14
C ARG A 127 -13.36 -0.47 -6.17
N VAL A 128 -13.16 0.72 -5.62
CA VAL A 128 -11.83 1.34 -5.53
C VAL A 128 -10.89 0.49 -4.65
N ALA A 129 -11.38 -0.05 -3.53
CA ALA A 129 -10.59 -0.93 -2.66
C ALA A 129 -10.13 -2.22 -3.37
N VAL A 130 -10.99 -2.85 -4.18
CA VAL A 130 -10.63 -4.04 -4.98
C VAL A 130 -9.56 -3.71 -6.02
N LEU A 131 -9.69 -2.57 -6.70
CA LEU A 131 -8.67 -2.08 -7.62
C LEU A 131 -7.35 -1.79 -6.90
N GLU A 132 -7.40 -1.11 -5.75
CA GLU A 132 -6.20 -0.82 -4.96
C GLU A 132 -5.49 -2.08 -4.49
N TRP A 133 -6.25 -3.14 -4.16
CA TRP A 133 -5.71 -4.47 -3.86
C TRP A 133 -4.99 -5.06 -5.07
N GLN A 134 -5.64 -5.11 -6.23
CA GLN A 134 -5.06 -5.69 -7.45
C GLN A 134 -3.78 -4.96 -7.91
N TYR A 135 -3.72 -3.64 -7.69
CA TYR A 135 -2.59 -2.79 -8.06
C TYR A 135 -1.64 -2.45 -6.91
N HIS A 136 -1.82 -3.05 -5.73
CA HIS A 136 -1.07 -2.67 -4.53
C HIS A 136 0.45 -2.71 -4.72
N SER A 137 0.97 -3.68 -5.48
CA SER A 137 2.39 -3.79 -5.80
C SER A 137 2.98 -2.55 -6.51
N PHE A 138 2.17 -1.84 -7.29
CA PHE A 138 2.54 -0.55 -7.91
C PHE A 138 2.38 0.60 -6.94
N LEU A 139 1.26 0.63 -6.20
CA LEU A 139 0.92 1.73 -5.28
C LEU A 139 1.87 1.81 -4.08
N ARG A 140 2.30 0.68 -3.53
CA ARG A 140 3.21 0.62 -2.36
C ARG A 140 4.52 1.37 -2.57
N ARG A 141 5.02 1.41 -3.81
CA ARG A 141 6.28 2.11 -4.15
C ARG A 141 6.04 3.59 -4.45
N GLY A 142 4.79 4.02 -4.57
CA GLY A 142 4.40 5.39 -4.84
C GLY A 142 4.52 6.24 -3.59
N ALA A 143 5.15 7.40 -3.69
CA ALA A 143 5.28 8.32 -2.56
C ALA A 143 3.97 9.05 -2.20
N ARG A 144 2.97 9.01 -3.07
CA ARG A 144 1.77 9.87 -2.99
C ARG A 144 0.51 9.14 -2.54
N LEU A 145 0.36 7.85 -2.85
CA LEU A 145 -0.84 7.10 -2.56
C LEU A 145 -0.49 5.68 -2.12
N SER A 146 -0.94 5.29 -0.93
CA SER A 146 -0.70 3.98 -0.34
C SER A 146 -2.03 3.27 -0.11
N SER A 147 -2.77 2.94 -1.17
CA SER A 147 -4.02 2.15 -1.12
C SER A 147 -5.00 2.54 0.02
N PRO A 148 -5.40 3.82 0.13
CA PRO A 148 -6.18 4.29 1.29
C PRO A 148 -7.55 3.63 1.43
N ASN A 149 -8.23 3.32 0.33
CA ASN A 149 -9.58 2.72 0.37
C ASN A 149 -9.53 1.26 0.80
N LEU A 150 -8.53 0.50 0.34
CA LEU A 150 -8.27 -0.86 0.82
C LEU A 150 -8.06 -0.86 2.34
N TYR A 151 -7.24 0.06 2.85
CA TYR A 151 -7.02 0.13 4.29
C TYR A 151 -8.29 0.54 5.04
N ARG A 152 -9.03 1.57 4.60
CA ARG A 152 -10.32 1.96 5.21
C ARG A 152 -11.32 0.81 5.26
N GLU A 153 -11.41 0.00 4.20
CA GLU A 153 -12.27 -1.19 4.18
C GLU A 153 -11.78 -2.24 5.19
N MET A 154 -10.48 -2.46 5.32
CA MET A 154 -9.92 -3.36 6.33
C MET A 154 -10.18 -2.86 7.77
N GLU A 155 -10.21 -1.54 8.00
CA GLU A 155 -10.44 -0.95 9.33
C GLU A 155 -11.85 -1.30 9.81
N ARG A 156 -12.80 -1.33 8.88
CA ARG A 156 -14.23 -1.59 9.13
C ARG A 156 -14.57 -3.08 9.04
N ASN A 157 -13.85 -3.85 8.22
CA ASN A 157 -14.18 -5.23 7.91
C ASN A 157 -13.11 -6.24 8.38
N PRO A 158 -13.30 -6.89 9.54
CA PRO A 158 -12.36 -7.89 10.03
C PRO A 158 -12.24 -9.10 9.10
N ASP A 159 -13.27 -9.41 8.30
CA ASP A 159 -13.25 -10.56 7.40
C ASP A 159 -12.25 -10.37 6.26
N LEU A 160 -12.05 -9.12 5.81
CA LEU A 160 -11.05 -8.80 4.78
C LEU A 160 -9.64 -8.96 5.34
N PHE A 161 -9.40 -8.53 6.57
CA PHE A 161 -8.13 -8.73 7.27
C PHE A 161 -7.79 -10.22 7.38
N VAL A 162 -8.74 -11.03 7.85
CA VAL A 162 -8.56 -12.49 7.98
C VAL A 162 -8.22 -13.13 6.64
N GLN A 163 -8.91 -12.76 5.56
CA GLN A 163 -8.62 -13.27 4.21
C GLN A 163 -7.19 -12.92 3.76
N LEU A 164 -6.71 -11.72 4.05
CA LEU A 164 -5.34 -11.33 3.71
C LEU A 164 -4.31 -12.12 4.52
N VAL A 165 -4.54 -12.34 5.81
CA VAL A 165 -3.67 -13.20 6.64
C VAL A 165 -3.69 -14.64 6.11
N GLU A 166 -4.86 -15.15 5.72
CA GLU A 166 -5.00 -16.48 5.14
C GLU A 166 -4.20 -16.67 3.86
N LEU A 167 -4.22 -15.66 2.97
CA LEU A 167 -3.47 -15.65 1.72
C LEU A 167 -1.95 -15.50 1.94
N ALA A 168 -1.55 -14.68 2.91
CA ALA A 168 -0.14 -14.37 3.15
C ALA A 168 0.60 -15.47 3.94
N PHE A 169 -0.09 -16.13 4.87
CA PHE A 169 0.53 -17.01 5.86
C PHE A 169 -0.07 -18.42 5.82
N LYS A 170 0.80 -19.41 6.07
CA LYS A 170 0.40 -20.80 6.18
C LYS A 170 -0.23 -21.08 7.56
N PRO A 171 -1.10 -22.10 7.67
CA PRO A 171 -1.57 -22.58 8.96
C PRO A 171 -0.39 -23.02 9.85
N ALA A 172 -0.48 -22.79 11.16
CA ALA A 172 0.57 -23.09 12.11
C ALA A 172 0.90 -24.59 12.21
N SER A 173 -0.11 -25.44 12.06
CA SER A 173 0.01 -26.90 12.15
C SER A 173 0.62 -27.57 10.91
N VAL A 174 0.74 -26.85 9.79
CA VAL A 174 1.18 -27.44 8.52
C VAL A 174 2.70 -27.35 8.34
N SER A 175 3.35 -28.49 8.09
CA SER A 175 4.79 -28.51 7.82
C SER A 175 5.12 -27.94 6.43
N ARG A 176 6.32 -27.39 6.29
CA ARG A 176 6.81 -26.78 5.04
C ARG A 176 6.85 -27.78 3.87
N ASP A 177 7.00 -29.07 4.18
CA ASP A 177 7.20 -30.17 3.22
C ASP A 177 5.89 -30.86 2.79
N GLU A 178 4.76 -30.53 3.41
CA GLU A 178 3.48 -31.25 3.22
C GLU A 178 2.57 -30.61 2.17
N GLN A 179 2.95 -29.47 1.60
CA GLN A 179 2.10 -28.76 0.63
C GLN A 179 2.62 -28.80 -0.81
N PRO A 180 1.72 -28.92 -1.78
CA PRO A 180 2.10 -28.83 -3.19
C PRO A 180 2.72 -27.45 -3.48
N PRO A 181 3.64 -27.38 -4.46
CA PRO A 181 4.21 -26.10 -4.87
C PRO A 181 3.10 -25.18 -5.38
N LEU A 182 3.09 -23.94 -4.89
CA LEU A 182 2.17 -22.91 -5.37
C LEU A 182 2.44 -22.61 -6.85
N THR A 183 1.37 -22.38 -7.60
CA THR A 183 1.45 -21.76 -8.93
C THR A 183 2.04 -20.34 -8.81
N GLU A 184 2.58 -19.81 -9.91
CA GLU A 184 3.12 -18.44 -9.91
C GLU A 184 2.05 -17.40 -9.54
N SER A 185 0.81 -17.57 -10.03
CA SER A 185 -0.32 -16.69 -9.68
C SER A 185 -0.62 -16.70 -8.18
N GLN A 186 -0.66 -17.89 -7.55
CA GLN A 186 -0.87 -18.01 -6.10
C GLN A 186 0.29 -17.39 -5.30
N ARG A 187 1.52 -17.54 -5.78
CA ARG A 187 2.70 -16.93 -5.16
C ARG A 187 2.61 -15.40 -5.20
N GLN A 188 2.23 -14.83 -6.34
CA GLN A 188 2.05 -13.38 -6.48
C GLN A 188 0.93 -12.87 -5.58
N MET A 189 -0.19 -13.60 -5.49
CA MET A 189 -1.29 -13.24 -4.58
C MET A 189 -0.86 -13.23 -3.11
N ALA A 190 -0.13 -14.26 -2.67
CA ALA A 190 0.39 -14.36 -1.31
C ALA A 190 1.41 -13.24 -1.01
N LEU A 191 2.30 -12.93 -1.95
CA LEU A 191 3.25 -11.82 -1.82
C LEU A 191 2.53 -10.47 -1.74
N ASN A 192 1.49 -10.26 -2.56
CA ASN A 192 0.69 -9.04 -2.52
C ASN A 192 -0.05 -8.90 -1.19
N ALA A 193 -0.63 -9.99 -0.67
CA ALA A 193 -1.23 -10.05 0.66
C ALA A 193 -0.24 -9.65 1.74
N HIS A 194 0.92 -10.31 1.77
CA HIS A 194 1.98 -10.00 2.71
C HIS A 194 2.44 -8.54 2.61
N HIS A 195 2.51 -7.96 1.41
CA HIS A 195 2.86 -6.56 1.21
C HIS A 195 1.83 -5.59 1.77
N VAL A 196 0.54 -5.86 1.62
CA VAL A 196 -0.52 -5.07 2.26
C VAL A 196 -0.38 -5.13 3.78
N LEU A 197 -0.23 -6.33 4.34
CA LEU A 197 -0.12 -6.53 5.80
C LEU A 197 1.14 -5.87 6.38
N SER A 198 2.28 -5.98 5.71
CA SER A 198 3.55 -5.37 6.16
C SER A 198 3.67 -3.86 5.89
N GLY A 199 2.77 -3.30 5.07
CA GLY A 199 2.73 -1.86 4.77
C GLY A 199 2.15 -0.99 5.89
N TRP A 200 1.51 -1.60 6.89
CA TRP A 200 0.70 -0.90 7.88
C TRP A 200 1.37 0.23 8.64
N PRO A 201 2.60 0.06 9.20
CA PRO A 201 3.20 1.08 10.06
C PRO A 201 3.41 2.44 9.38
N LYS A 202 3.36 2.49 8.04
CA LYS A 202 3.48 3.71 7.23
C LYS A 202 2.14 4.20 6.68
N SER A 203 1.12 3.34 6.66
CA SER A 203 -0.19 3.61 6.04
C SER A 203 -1.21 4.29 6.96
N ARG A 204 -0.86 4.51 8.24
CA ARG A 204 -1.76 5.03 9.29
C ARG A 204 -2.99 4.17 9.56
N PHE A 205 -2.99 2.91 9.14
CA PHE A 205 -4.04 1.94 9.40
C PHE A 205 -4.05 1.54 10.88
N ALA A 206 -5.20 1.59 11.55
CA ALA A 206 -5.40 0.87 12.79
C ALA A 206 -6.83 0.30 12.85
N PRO A 207 -7.04 -0.84 13.53
CA PRO A 207 -8.35 -1.49 13.55
C PRO A 207 -9.43 -0.57 14.07
N SER A 208 -10.60 -0.58 13.42
CA SER A 208 -11.78 0.15 13.85
C SER A 208 -11.64 1.67 14.00
N LEU A 209 -10.73 2.30 13.25
CA LEU A 209 -10.69 3.76 13.18
C LEU A 209 -11.92 4.32 12.46
N ASP A 210 -12.48 5.39 13.02
CA ASP A 210 -13.60 6.09 12.41
C ASP A 210 -13.15 7.10 11.33
N GLU A 211 -14.11 7.86 10.79
CA GLU A 211 -13.83 8.89 9.78
C GLU A 211 -13.04 10.08 10.32
N ALA A 212 -13.13 10.35 11.62
CA ALA A 212 -12.33 11.35 12.33
C ALA A 212 -10.92 10.83 12.69
N ARG A 213 -10.62 9.56 12.41
CA ARG A 213 -9.37 8.87 12.77
C ARG A 213 -9.22 8.66 14.28
N GLU A 214 -10.33 8.55 14.99
CA GLU A 214 -10.37 8.27 16.42
C GLU A 214 -10.70 6.79 16.68
N LEU A 215 -10.23 6.28 17.83
CA LEU A 215 -10.50 4.91 18.27
C LEU A 215 -11.62 4.91 19.32
N GLY A 216 -12.74 4.28 18.97
CA GLY A 216 -13.75 3.89 19.95
C GLY A 216 -13.37 2.56 20.61
N VAL A 217 -13.53 2.46 21.94
CA VAL A 217 -13.23 1.22 22.70
C VAL A 217 -14.12 0.06 22.23
N ASP A 218 -15.44 0.20 22.25
CA ASP A 218 -16.35 -0.91 21.91
C ASP A 218 -16.19 -1.39 20.46
N PRO A 219 -16.09 -0.50 19.44
CA PRO A 219 -15.83 -0.92 18.06
C PRO A 219 -14.48 -1.65 17.89
N LEU A 220 -13.42 -1.19 18.56
CA LEU A 220 -12.11 -1.81 18.54
C LEU A 220 -12.18 -3.22 19.14
N ASP A 221 -12.75 -3.37 20.33
CA ASP A 221 -12.89 -4.67 20.99
C ASP A 221 -13.69 -5.65 20.13
N ALA A 222 -14.82 -5.22 19.56
CA ALA A 222 -15.64 -6.05 18.68
C ALA A 222 -14.90 -6.49 17.40
N TRP A 223 -14.11 -5.60 16.80
CA TRP A 223 -13.30 -5.92 15.63
C TRP A 223 -12.23 -6.95 15.99
N ILE A 224 -11.53 -6.76 17.11
CA ILE A 224 -10.43 -7.63 17.55
C ILE A 224 -10.95 -9.01 17.89
N ASP A 225 -11.99 -9.12 18.71
CA ASP A 225 -12.54 -10.40 19.15
C ASP A 225 -13.02 -11.22 17.93
N ARG A 226 -13.76 -10.60 17.01
CA ARG A 226 -14.21 -11.26 15.76
C ARG A 226 -13.05 -11.71 14.88
N THR A 227 -11.98 -10.91 14.81
CA THR A 227 -10.79 -11.23 14.00
C THR A 227 -10.06 -12.43 14.59
N ARG A 228 -9.81 -12.42 15.90
CA ARG A 228 -9.11 -13.51 16.60
C ARG A 228 -9.88 -14.83 16.52
N ASP A 229 -11.20 -14.81 16.72
CA ASP A 229 -12.05 -15.99 16.58
C ASP A 229 -11.91 -16.64 15.20
N LYS A 230 -11.93 -15.82 14.14
CA LYS A 230 -11.81 -16.29 12.76
C LYS A 230 -10.41 -16.80 12.42
N LEU A 231 -9.38 -16.11 12.89
CA LEU A 231 -7.98 -16.53 12.73
C LEU A 231 -7.70 -17.87 13.41
N ALA A 232 -8.23 -18.07 14.61
CA ALA A 232 -8.15 -19.33 15.33
C ALA A 232 -8.83 -20.47 14.55
N ALA A 233 -10.01 -20.21 13.98
CA ALA A 233 -10.75 -21.19 13.18
C ALA A 233 -10.00 -21.65 11.91
N ILE A 234 -9.07 -20.83 11.39
CA ILE A 234 -8.22 -21.16 10.22
C ILE A 234 -6.76 -21.45 10.60
N ASP A 235 -6.49 -21.75 11.88
CA ASP A 235 -5.18 -22.14 12.41
C ASP A 235 -4.07 -21.09 12.14
N ARG A 236 -4.42 -19.82 12.35
CA ARG A 236 -3.54 -18.66 12.17
C ARG A 236 -3.61 -17.68 13.34
N ALA A 237 -3.90 -18.19 14.54
CA ALA A 237 -4.03 -17.38 15.75
C ALA A 237 -2.74 -16.57 16.02
N ASP A 238 -1.59 -17.23 16.18
CA ASP A 238 -0.34 -16.58 16.59
C ASP A 238 0.12 -15.50 15.61
N ILE A 239 0.19 -15.83 14.31
CA ILE A 239 0.61 -14.88 13.28
C ILE A 239 -0.43 -13.76 13.13
N GLY A 240 -1.71 -14.08 13.30
CA GLY A 240 -2.79 -13.11 13.26
C GLY A 240 -2.72 -12.12 14.41
N ASP A 241 -2.42 -12.57 15.62
CA ASP A 241 -2.16 -11.73 16.81
C ASP A 241 -0.93 -10.83 16.58
N GLN A 242 0.17 -11.35 16.01
CA GLN A 242 1.32 -10.51 15.61
C GLN A 242 0.93 -9.43 14.58
N MET A 243 0.07 -9.76 13.62
CA MET A 243 -0.43 -8.80 12.66
C MET A 243 -1.31 -7.75 13.34
N ILE A 244 -2.21 -8.14 14.26
CA ILE A 244 -2.99 -7.21 15.06
C ILE A 244 -2.08 -6.23 15.81
N GLY A 245 -1.05 -6.73 16.50
CA GLY A 245 -0.06 -5.88 17.18
C GLY A 245 0.64 -4.91 16.23
N THR A 246 1.02 -5.38 15.05
CA THR A 246 1.64 -4.55 14.00
C THR A 246 0.71 -3.41 13.56
N ALA A 247 -0.59 -3.68 13.42
CA ALA A 247 -1.58 -2.68 13.04
C ALA A 247 -1.78 -1.62 14.13
N LEU A 248 -1.82 -2.03 15.40
CA LEU A 248 -1.97 -1.12 16.54
C LEU A 248 -0.83 -0.10 16.68
N ALA A 249 0.32 -0.35 16.03
CA ALA A 249 1.44 0.59 16.00
C ALA A 249 1.14 1.92 15.29
N SER A 250 0.06 1.96 14.51
CA SER A 250 -0.40 3.14 13.76
C SER A 250 -1.65 3.77 14.37
N SER A 251 -2.07 3.30 15.54
CA SER A 251 -3.15 3.90 16.33
C SER A 251 -2.83 5.35 16.71
N PRO A 252 -3.84 6.23 16.79
CA PRO A 252 -3.66 7.61 17.21
C PRO A 252 -3.19 7.70 18.67
N SER A 253 -2.59 8.84 19.01
CA SER A 253 -2.34 9.24 20.40
C SER A 253 -3.62 9.68 21.09
N ASP A 254 -3.64 9.70 22.42
CA ASP A 254 -4.66 10.38 23.20
C ASP A 254 -4.62 11.90 22.99
N ALA A 255 -5.67 12.59 23.44
CA ALA A 255 -5.77 14.06 23.36
C ALA A 255 -4.60 14.80 24.02
N ASP A 256 -4.00 14.20 25.06
CA ASP A 256 -2.83 14.74 25.77
C ASP A 256 -1.49 14.46 25.05
N GLY A 257 -1.53 13.81 23.88
CA GLY A 257 -0.37 13.46 23.07
C GLY A 257 0.26 12.12 23.40
N ASP A 258 -0.29 11.37 24.35
CA ASP A 258 0.25 10.09 24.80
C ASP A 258 -0.01 8.97 23.82
N TRP A 259 1.02 8.17 23.59
CA TRP A 259 0.94 7.01 22.71
C TRP A 259 1.58 5.78 23.39
N PRO A 260 0.95 4.58 23.30
CA PRO A 260 -0.35 4.31 22.67
C PRO A 260 -1.53 4.94 23.41
N SER A 261 -2.66 5.13 22.73
CA SER A 261 -3.89 5.63 23.36
C SER A 261 -4.38 4.73 24.50
N GLU A 262 -5.16 5.28 25.42
CA GLU A 262 -5.70 4.51 26.55
C GLU A 262 -6.50 3.29 26.10
N ALA A 263 -7.27 3.42 25.01
CA ALA A 263 -8.00 2.30 24.39
C ALA A 263 -7.07 1.15 24.00
N VAL A 264 -5.92 1.46 23.38
CA VAL A 264 -4.92 0.44 23.00
C VAL A 264 -4.24 -0.15 24.24
N ARG A 265 -3.91 0.67 25.23
CA ARG A 265 -3.27 0.19 26.47
C ARG A 265 -4.17 -0.77 27.25
N ASN A 266 -5.45 -0.44 27.40
CA ASN A 266 -6.46 -1.32 28.00
C ASN A 266 -6.65 -2.59 27.17
N LEU A 267 -6.66 -2.48 25.84
CA LEU A 267 -6.74 -3.64 24.95
C LEU A 267 -5.57 -4.60 25.14
N LEU A 268 -4.33 -4.10 25.20
CA LEU A 268 -3.14 -4.94 25.39
C LEU A 268 -3.21 -5.75 26.69
N ASP A 269 -3.58 -5.11 27.80
CA ASP A 269 -3.77 -5.79 29.09
C ASP A 269 -4.96 -6.78 29.06
N ARG A 270 -6.04 -6.44 28.35
CA ARG A 270 -7.21 -7.33 28.19
C ARG A 270 -6.87 -8.58 27.39
N LEU A 271 -6.13 -8.43 26.30
CA LEU A 271 -5.81 -9.54 25.39
C LEU A 271 -4.78 -10.49 25.98
N ASP A 272 -3.85 -9.97 26.79
CA ASP A 272 -2.75 -10.72 27.43
C ASP A 272 -2.06 -11.70 26.45
N SER A 273 -1.69 -11.20 25.27
CA SER A 273 -1.15 -11.98 24.16
C SER A 273 0.28 -11.54 23.82
N ASP A 274 1.23 -12.44 24.02
CA ASP A 274 2.65 -12.18 23.74
C ASP A 274 2.87 -11.93 22.25
N GLU A 275 2.09 -12.57 21.40
CA GLU A 275 2.11 -12.39 19.96
C GLU A 275 1.68 -10.98 19.55
N VAL A 276 0.63 -10.42 20.17
CA VAL A 276 0.23 -9.02 19.94
C VAL A 276 1.34 -8.06 20.37
N ASP A 277 1.93 -8.28 21.55
CA ASP A 277 3.02 -7.45 22.07
C ASP A 277 4.25 -7.49 21.15
N GLN A 278 4.62 -8.68 20.67
CA GLN A 278 5.72 -8.84 19.71
C GLN A 278 5.45 -8.11 18.40
N GLY A 279 4.22 -8.20 17.86
CA GLY A 279 3.81 -7.49 16.66
C GLY A 279 3.97 -5.98 16.80
N LEU A 280 3.49 -5.42 17.91
CA LEU A 280 3.58 -3.99 18.21
C LEU A 280 5.04 -3.56 18.38
N LEU A 281 5.84 -4.32 19.13
CA LEU A 281 7.27 -4.06 19.33
C LEU A 281 8.04 -4.02 18.00
N VAL A 282 7.83 -5.02 17.14
CA VAL A 282 8.47 -5.10 15.82
C VAL A 282 8.09 -3.91 14.95
N ALA A 283 6.82 -3.53 14.96
CA ALA A 283 6.34 -2.39 14.20
C ALA A 283 6.95 -1.06 14.67
N ILE A 284 7.02 -0.81 15.98
CA ILE A 284 7.68 0.39 16.55
C ILE A 284 9.15 0.46 16.12
N ARG A 285 9.88 -0.67 16.19
CA ARG A 285 11.28 -0.71 15.72
C ARG A 285 11.38 -0.40 14.22
N ASN A 286 10.50 -0.97 13.40
CA ASN A 286 10.51 -0.75 11.95
C ASN A 286 10.16 0.69 11.56
N GLN A 287 9.36 1.40 12.35
CA GLN A 287 9.03 2.82 12.13
C GLN A 287 10.26 3.74 12.25
N ARG A 288 11.28 3.36 13.03
CA ARG A 288 12.55 4.10 13.10
C ARG A 288 13.21 4.28 11.73
N GLY A 289 13.02 3.31 10.83
CA GLY A 289 13.64 3.30 9.51
C GLY A 289 15.15 3.14 9.57
N VAL A 290 15.81 3.46 8.45
CA VAL A 290 17.26 3.35 8.32
C VAL A 290 17.93 4.53 9.00
N THR A 291 18.91 4.26 9.86
CA THR A 291 19.77 5.28 10.47
C THR A 291 21.17 5.22 9.91
N SER A 292 21.85 6.36 9.89
CA SER A 292 23.26 6.47 9.50
C SER A 292 24.05 7.16 10.61
N ARG A 293 25.33 6.86 10.70
CA ARG A 293 26.27 7.42 11.67
C ARG A 293 27.68 7.43 11.08
N GLY A 294 28.58 8.25 11.62
CA GLY A 294 30.00 8.26 11.24
C GLY A 294 30.71 6.97 11.65
N MET A 295 31.82 6.64 10.99
CA MET A 295 32.58 5.39 11.25
C MET A 295 33.10 5.28 12.69
N THR A 296 33.30 6.41 13.34
CA THR A 296 33.79 6.51 14.72
C THR A 296 32.69 6.86 15.72
N ASP A 297 31.44 7.00 15.25
CA ASP A 297 30.32 7.35 16.11
C ASP A 297 29.72 6.07 16.71
N GLY A 298 29.65 6.03 18.05
CA GLY A 298 29.08 4.92 18.79
C GLY A 298 27.54 4.92 18.85
N GLY A 299 27.00 4.21 19.84
CA GLY A 299 25.56 3.96 20.00
C GLY A 299 24.71 5.09 20.60
N GLU A 300 25.10 6.35 20.45
CA GLU A 300 24.44 7.46 21.17
C GLU A 300 22.95 7.61 20.79
N GLN A 301 22.62 7.48 19.51
CA GLN A 301 21.23 7.54 19.04
C GLN A 301 20.36 6.47 19.69
N GLU A 302 20.90 5.26 19.87
CA GLU A 302 20.21 4.16 20.53
C GLU A 302 20.07 4.38 22.04
N ARG A 303 21.05 4.99 22.71
CA ARG A 303 20.94 5.33 24.14
C ARG A 303 19.83 6.35 24.39
N GLU A 304 19.75 7.39 23.58
CA GLU A 304 18.66 8.37 23.67
C GLU A 304 17.28 7.70 23.50
N LEU A 305 17.15 6.76 22.55
CA LEU A 305 15.93 5.98 22.37
C LEU A 305 15.62 5.11 23.60
N ALA A 306 16.62 4.41 24.13
CA ALA A 306 16.44 3.58 25.30
C ALA A 306 15.99 4.39 26.53
N GLU A 307 16.59 5.55 26.77
CA GLU A 307 16.19 6.45 27.85
C GLU A 307 14.75 6.92 27.71
N ARG A 308 14.32 7.29 26.49
CA ARG A 308 12.92 7.65 26.20
C ARG A 308 11.98 6.48 26.51
N TYR A 309 12.25 5.28 26.00
CA TYR A 309 11.39 4.13 26.25
C TYR A 309 11.38 3.67 27.72
N ARG A 310 12.47 3.86 28.47
CA ARG A 310 12.45 3.65 29.93
C ARG A 310 11.55 4.66 30.63
N ALA A 311 11.52 5.91 30.17
CA ALA A 311 10.61 6.92 30.70
C ALA A 311 9.15 6.56 30.38
N ASP A 312 8.86 6.12 29.15
CA ASP A 312 7.53 5.67 28.74
C ASP A 312 7.07 4.45 29.54
N SER A 313 7.94 3.47 29.75
CA SER A 313 7.65 2.32 30.62
C SER A 313 7.25 2.75 32.04
N ARG A 314 7.97 3.74 32.63
CA ARG A 314 7.62 4.30 33.93
C ARG A 314 6.29 5.06 33.91
N ARG A 315 6.03 5.79 32.83
CA ARG A 315 4.79 6.56 32.64
C ARG A 315 3.57 5.65 32.59
N PHE A 316 3.67 4.53 31.89
CA PHE A 316 2.57 3.60 31.68
C PHE A 316 2.55 2.43 32.66
N GLN A 317 3.14 2.55 33.85
CA GLN A 317 3.21 1.48 34.87
C GLN A 317 1.85 0.90 35.30
N GLN A 318 0.76 1.66 35.13
CA GLN A 318 -0.60 1.18 35.40
C GLN A 318 -1.09 0.16 34.37
N TRP A 319 -0.43 0.06 33.21
CA TRP A 319 -0.70 -0.91 32.15
C TRP A 319 0.50 -1.85 31.99
N PRO A 320 0.54 -2.98 32.72
CA PRO A 320 1.72 -3.84 32.80
C PRO A 320 2.24 -4.32 31.44
N ARG A 321 1.36 -4.69 30.49
CA ARG A 321 1.77 -5.14 29.16
C ARG A 321 2.42 -3.99 28.38
N THR A 322 1.80 -2.82 28.39
CA THR A 322 2.35 -1.61 27.75
C THR A 322 3.73 -1.25 28.34
N ALA A 323 3.84 -1.23 29.66
CA ALA A 323 5.11 -0.94 30.34
C ALA A 323 6.19 -1.99 30.04
N ALA A 324 5.82 -3.26 29.88
CA ALA A 324 6.71 -4.34 29.48
C ALA A 324 7.23 -4.17 28.04
N ILE A 325 6.36 -3.83 27.08
CA ILE A 325 6.76 -3.55 25.68
C ILE A 325 7.81 -2.44 25.63
N PHE A 326 7.57 -1.34 26.34
CA PHE A 326 8.53 -0.23 26.41
C PHE A 326 9.84 -0.60 27.13
N THR A 327 9.77 -1.48 28.14
CA THR A 327 10.97 -2.04 28.77
C THR A 327 11.79 -2.85 27.78
N SER A 328 11.15 -3.72 27.00
CA SER A 328 11.80 -4.53 25.97
C SER A 328 12.40 -3.68 24.86
N LEU A 329 11.72 -2.61 24.43
CA LEU A 329 12.26 -1.65 23.47
C LEU A 329 13.53 -0.98 24.01
N ALA A 330 13.50 -0.51 25.26
CA ALA A 330 14.67 0.10 25.89
C ALA A 330 15.87 -0.85 25.93
N GLN A 331 15.68 -2.07 26.44
CA GLN A 331 16.72 -3.09 26.51
C GLN A 331 17.29 -3.44 25.12
N SER A 332 16.41 -3.51 24.11
CA SER A 332 16.83 -3.81 22.74
C SER A 332 17.70 -2.69 22.16
N TYR A 333 17.35 -1.43 22.39
CA TYR A 333 18.20 -0.30 21.95
C TYR A 333 19.49 -0.17 22.76
N GLU A 334 19.50 -0.48 24.06
CA GLU A 334 20.74 -0.54 24.86
C GLU A 334 21.72 -1.59 24.32
N HIS A 335 21.20 -2.76 23.95
CA HIS A 335 22.00 -3.80 23.34
C HIS A 335 22.58 -3.33 22.00
N GLU A 336 21.75 -2.72 21.16
CA GLU A 336 22.16 -2.16 19.87
C GLU A 336 23.22 -1.06 20.04
N ALA A 337 23.07 -0.18 21.03
CA ALA A 337 24.06 0.85 21.36
C ALA A 337 25.45 0.23 21.63
N GLY A 338 25.50 -0.83 22.43
CA GLY A 338 26.75 -1.54 22.75
C GLY A 338 27.34 -2.35 21.58
N VAL A 339 26.55 -2.68 20.55
CA VAL A 339 27.09 -3.20 19.28
C VAL A 339 27.82 -2.08 18.53
N HIS A 340 27.14 -0.94 18.36
CA HIS A 340 27.70 0.20 17.63
C HIS A 340 28.94 0.80 18.29
N ASP A 341 29.02 0.81 19.63
CA ASP A 341 30.22 1.23 20.35
C ASP A 341 31.43 0.34 20.05
N ARG A 342 31.22 -0.98 19.99
CA ARG A 342 32.29 -1.93 19.67
C ARG A 342 32.78 -1.76 18.24
N ASP A 343 31.85 -1.50 17.31
CA ASP A 343 32.19 -1.24 15.92
C ASP A 343 32.99 0.08 15.78
N ALA A 344 32.56 1.14 16.46
CA ALA A 344 33.28 2.42 16.49
C ALA A 344 34.69 2.29 17.11
N GLU A 345 34.82 1.51 18.19
CA GLU A 345 36.12 1.20 18.80
C GLU A 345 37.04 0.39 17.87
N ALA A 346 36.50 -0.57 17.11
CA ALA A 346 37.26 -1.35 16.14
C ALA A 346 37.83 -0.45 15.04
N TRP A 347 37.00 0.42 14.48
CA TRP A 347 37.42 1.43 13.51
C TRP A 347 38.48 2.37 14.06
N HIS A 348 38.32 2.85 15.30
CA HIS A 348 39.35 3.67 15.97
C HIS A 348 40.69 2.96 16.12
N ARG A 349 40.66 1.63 16.29
CA ARG A 349 41.87 0.78 16.42
C ARG A 349 42.42 0.33 15.06
N GLY A 350 41.79 0.70 13.95
CA GLY A 350 42.21 0.33 12.59
C GLY A 350 42.05 -1.16 12.27
N LEU A 351 41.11 -1.82 12.97
CA LEU A 351 40.64 -3.18 12.69
C LEU A 351 39.42 -3.09 11.77
#